data_AF-A0A7H4LV03-F1
#
_entry.id   AF-A0A7H4LV03-F1
#
_cell.length_a   1.000
_cell.length_b   1.000
_cell.length_c   1.000
_cell.angle_alpha   90.00
_cell.angle_beta   90.00
_cell.angle_gamma   90.00
#
_symmetry.space_group_name_H-M   'P 1'
#
loop_
_entity.id
_entity.type
_entity.pdbx_description
1 polymer ?
#
loop_
_entity_poly.entity_id
_entity_poly.type
_entity_poly.pdbx_seq_one_letter_code
_entity_poly.pdbx_strand_id
1 'polypeptide(L)'
;MPHARPEQGAKKNGLSLLHIKEGVSFDADENDPIFVVIMLCAVSGDEHIRMITALAEIFCDEARLDGLLKASTKEKINNIING
;
A
#
# COMPACT_ATOMS: atom_id res chain seq x y z
N MET A 1 -4.46 0.38 4.65
CA MET A 1 -4.74 0.55 3.21
C MET A 1 -6.01 1.39 3.02
N PRO A 2 -5.94 2.72 3.16
CA PRO A 2 -7.12 3.58 3.03
C PRO A 2 -7.67 3.56 1.60
N HIS A 3 -8.95 3.27 1.45
CA HIS A 3 -9.68 3.34 0.18
C HIS A 3 -11.19 3.45 0.43
N ALA A 4 -11.95 3.87 -0.57
CA ALA A 4 -13.39 4.00 -0.55
C ALA A 4 -14.00 3.21 -1.72
N ARG A 5 -15.33 3.04 -1.74
CA ARG A 5 -15.99 2.32 -2.84
C ARG A 5 -15.94 3.13 -4.14
N PRO A 6 -15.94 2.48 -5.33
CA PRO A 6 -15.85 3.18 -6.61
C PRO A 6 -16.89 4.30 -6.77
N GLU A 7 -18.14 4.06 -6.34
CA GLU A 7 -19.25 5.00 -6.41
C GLU A 7 -19.07 6.26 -5.55
N GLN A 8 -18.07 6.29 -4.66
CA GLN A 8 -17.73 7.45 -3.83
C GLN A 8 -16.76 8.44 -4.51
N GLY A 9 -16.51 8.26 -5.82
CA GLY A 9 -15.82 9.26 -6.64
C GLY A 9 -14.56 8.76 -7.35
N ALA A 10 -14.38 7.45 -7.49
CA ALA A 10 -13.27 6.91 -8.27
C ALA A 10 -13.43 7.28 -9.75
N LYS A 11 -12.40 7.90 -10.33
CA LYS A 11 -12.39 8.32 -11.74
C LYS A 11 -11.45 7.50 -12.62
N LYS A 12 -10.40 6.95 -12.02
CA LYS A 12 -9.34 6.16 -12.67
C LYS A 12 -8.77 5.17 -11.66
N ASN A 13 -8.23 4.06 -12.16
CA ASN A 13 -7.47 3.15 -11.32
C ASN A 13 -6.14 3.81 -10.93
N GLY A 14 -5.71 3.61 -9.68
CA GLY A 14 -4.47 4.19 -9.21
C GLY A 14 -4.07 3.71 -7.82
N LEU A 15 -2.77 3.73 -7.58
CA LEU A 15 -2.15 3.49 -6.29
C LEU A 15 -1.30 4.69 -5.90
N SER A 16 -1.22 4.93 -4.60
CA SER A 16 -0.23 5.82 -4.00
C SER A 16 0.41 5.11 -2.83
N LEU A 17 1.71 5.31 -2.63
CA LEU A 17 2.46 4.76 -1.51
C LEU A 17 3.14 5.90 -0.75
N LEU A 18 2.87 5.96 0.54
CA LEU A 18 3.51 6.84 1.49
C LEU A 18 4.31 6.01 2.50
N HIS A 19 5.59 6.32 2.64
CA HIS A 19 6.46 5.75 3.67
C HIS A 19 6.73 6.80 4.74
N ILE A 20 6.43 6.46 5.99
CA ILE A 20 6.46 7.33 7.16
C ILE A 20 7.61 6.86 8.04
N LYS A 21 8.76 7.54 7.93
CA LYS A 21 10.03 7.06 8.52
C LYS A 21 9.98 6.88 10.03
N GLU A 22 9.24 7.72 10.73
CA GLU A 22 9.14 7.68 12.19
C GLU A 22 7.91 6.89 12.68
N GLY A 23 7.10 6.38 11.75
CA GLY A 23 5.80 5.80 12.06
C GLY A 23 4.78 6.86 12.50
N VAL A 24 3.51 6.47 12.51
CA VAL A 24 2.41 7.28 13.05
C VAL A 24 1.36 6.33 13.62
N SER A 25 0.78 6.69 14.77
CA SER A 25 -0.31 5.91 15.36
C SER A 25 -1.62 6.17 14.62
N PHE A 26 -2.30 5.09 14.26
CA PHE A 26 -3.62 5.09 13.63
C PHE A 26 -4.69 4.47 14.55
N ASP A 27 -4.36 4.29 15.84
CA ASP A 27 -5.15 3.50 16.80
C ASP A 27 -5.44 2.09 16.26
N ALA A 28 -4.40 1.45 15.71
CA ALA A 28 -4.49 0.19 14.95
C ALA A 28 -4.09 -1.07 15.76
N ASP A 29 -4.26 -1.01 17.09
CA ASP A 29 -3.90 -2.07 18.04
C ASP A 29 -2.45 -2.55 17.88
N GLU A 30 -2.24 -3.85 17.66
CA GLU A 30 -0.92 -4.49 17.50
C GLU A 30 -0.18 -4.07 16.21
N ASN A 31 -0.87 -3.39 15.29
CA ASN A 31 -0.27 -2.95 14.03
C ASN A 31 0.36 -1.56 14.12
N ASP A 32 0.17 -0.84 15.23
CA ASP A 32 0.83 0.44 15.44
C ASP A 32 2.32 0.29 15.84
N PRO A 33 3.20 1.20 15.41
CA PRO A 33 2.91 2.35 14.54
C PRO A 33 2.90 1.99 13.04
N ILE A 34 2.12 2.73 12.26
CA ILE A 34 2.05 2.57 10.80
C ILE A 34 3.24 3.24 10.12
N PHE A 35 4.03 2.47 9.37
CA PHE A 35 5.15 2.96 8.55
C PHE A 35 4.82 3.11 7.06
N VAL A 36 3.84 2.36 6.56
CA VAL A 36 3.48 2.32 5.15
C VAL A 36 1.99 2.52 4.97
N VAL A 37 1.61 3.52 4.17
CA VAL A 37 0.23 3.76 3.77
C VAL A 37 0.13 3.58 2.26
N ILE A 38 -0.65 2.59 1.84
CA ILE A 38 -0.99 2.38 0.44
C ILE A 38 -2.45 2.76 0.24
N MET A 39 -2.66 3.79 -0.59
CA MET A 39 -3.99 4.19 -1.03
C MET A 39 -4.33 3.49 -2.33
N LEU A 40 -5.57 3.01 -2.42
CA LEU A 40 -6.10 2.30 -3.58
C LEU A 40 -7.33 3.02 -4.12
N CYS A 41 -7.36 3.22 -5.43
CA CYS A 41 -8.52 3.70 -6.17
C CYS A 41 -8.78 2.73 -7.32
N ALA A 42 -9.99 2.16 -7.36
CA ALA A 42 -10.45 1.27 -8.41
C ALA A 42 -11.82 1.75 -8.91
N VAL A 43 -12.05 1.69 -10.22
CA VAL A 43 -13.30 2.16 -10.84
C VAL A 43 -14.39 1.09 -10.91
N SER A 44 -14.08 -0.16 -10.56
CA SER A 44 -15.02 -1.28 -10.50
C SER A 44 -14.63 -2.29 -9.43
N GLY A 45 -15.54 -3.19 -9.07
CA GLY A 45 -15.26 -4.30 -8.15
C GLY A 45 -14.20 -5.27 -8.67
N ASP A 46 -14.22 -5.57 -9.98
CA ASP A 46 -13.22 -6.46 -10.59
C ASP A 46 -11.82 -5.84 -10.55
N GLU A 47 -11.70 -4.54 -10.85
CA GLU A 47 -10.44 -3.82 -10.76
C GLU A 47 -9.98 -3.71 -9.30
N HIS A 48 -10.90 -3.54 -8.35
CA HIS A 48 -10.60 -3.55 -6.91
C HIS A 48 -9.96 -4.88 -6.47
N ILE A 49 -10.57 -6.01 -6.85
CA ILE A 49 -10.03 -7.35 -6.53
C ILE A 49 -8.66 -7.54 -7.17
N ARG A 50 -8.50 -7.21 -8.46
CA ARG A 50 -7.21 -7.34 -9.17
C ARG A 50 -6.09 -6.56 -8.48
N MET A 51 -6.36 -5.32 -8.07
CA MET A 51 -5.39 -4.46 -7.41
C MET A 51 -5.02 -4.97 -6.01
N ILE A 52 -6.00 -5.48 -5.24
CA ILE A 52 -5.72 -6.11 -3.94
C ILE A 52 -4.86 -7.35 -4.09
N THR A 53 -5.15 -8.21 -5.08
CA THR A 53 -4.33 -9.42 -5.34
C THR A 53 -2.88 -9.06 -5.63
N ALA A 54 -2.64 -8.07 -6.49
CA ALA A 54 -1.28 -7.60 -6.80
C ALA A 54 -0.56 -7.03 -5.57
N LEU A 55 -1.27 -6.31 -4.68
CA LEU A 55 -0.69 -5.83 -3.42
C LEU A 55 -0.40 -6.99 -2.44
N ALA A 56 -1.28 -7.98 -2.36
CA ALA A 56 -1.09 -9.14 -1.50
C ALA A 56 0.15 -9.94 -1.88
N GLU A 57 0.45 -10.09 -3.17
CA GLU A 57 1.68 -10.73 -3.65
C GLU A 57 2.95 -10.05 -3.11
N ILE A 58 2.95 -8.71 -3.02
CA ILE A 58 4.07 -7.95 -2.46
C ILE A 58 4.18 -8.16 -0.94
N PHE A 59 3.05 -8.15 -0.21
CA PHE A 59 3.06 -8.24 1.25
C PHE A 59 3.28 -9.65 1.80
N CYS A 60 2.94 -10.68 1.03
CA CYS A 60 3.18 -12.07 1.40
C CYS A 60 4.66 -12.49 1.24
N ASP A 61 5.47 -11.70 0.54
CA ASP A 61 6.92 -11.85 0.49
C ASP A 61 7.55 -11.10 1.67
N GLU A 62 7.98 -11.85 2.69
CA GLU A 62 8.58 -11.31 3.91
C GLU A 62 9.82 -10.45 3.62
N ALA A 63 10.62 -10.80 2.61
CA ALA A 63 11.82 -10.05 2.26
C ALA A 63 11.47 -8.70 1.62
N ARG A 64 10.45 -8.66 0.75
CA ARG A 64 9.93 -7.41 0.18
C ARG A 64 9.28 -6.54 1.23
N LEU A 65 8.48 -7.12 2.11
CA LEU A 65 7.80 -6.40 3.18
C LEU A 65 8.81 -5.74 4.13
N ASP A 66 9.79 -6.52 4.64
CA ASP A 66 10.85 -6.00 5.51
C ASP A 66 11.69 -4.91 4.80
N GLY A 67 12.01 -5.14 3.52
CA GLY A 67 12.68 -4.16 2.68
C GLY A 67 11.89 -2.84 2.56
N LEU A 68 10.57 -2.93 2.42
CA LEU A 68 9.70 -1.76 2.26
C LEU A 68 9.63 -0.95 3.56
N LEU A 69 9.49 -1.63 4.70
CA LEU A 69 9.45 -1.01 6.02
C LEU A 69 10.75 -0.25 6.34
N LYS A 70 11.90 -0.79 5.90
CA LYS A 70 13.24 -0.21 6.15
C LYS A 70 13.74 0.73 5.05
N ALA A 71 12.98 0.92 3.97
CA ALA A 71 13.44 1.70 2.82
C ALA A 71 13.71 3.15 3.20
N SER A 72 14.89 3.68 2.86
CA SER A 72 15.26 5.08 3.19
C SER A 72 15.19 6.04 2.00
N THR A 73 14.99 5.50 0.79
CA THR A 73 14.99 6.25 -0.47
C THR A 73 13.83 5.79 -1.37
N LYS A 74 13.36 6.72 -2.22
CA LYS A 74 12.35 6.43 -3.25
C LYS A 74 12.80 5.31 -4.21
N GLU A 75 14.09 5.26 -4.54
CA GLU A 75 14.65 4.24 -5.41
C GLU A 75 14.52 2.84 -4.82
N LYS A 76 14.83 2.66 -3.53
CA LYS A 76 14.65 1.37 -2.85
C LYS A 76 13.19 0.94 -2.85
N ILE A 77 12.27 1.86 -2.56
CA ILE A 77 10.83 1.60 -2.62
C ILE A 77 10.44 1.15 -4.04
N ASN A 78 10.87 1.86 -5.08
CA ASN A 78 10.57 1.49 -6.46
C ASN A 78 11.11 0.11 -6.85
N ASN A 79 12.31 -0.24 -6.38
CA ASN A 79 12.90 -1.56 -6.67
C ASN A 79 12.12 -2.71 -6.02
N ILE A 80 11.54 -2.47 -4.84
CA ILE A 80 10.72 -3.46 -4.14
C ILE A 80 9.34 -3.62 -4.81
N ILE A 81 8.74 -2.51 -5.24
CA ILE A 81 7.41 -2.51 -5.88
C ILE A 81 7.45 -3.07 -7.30
N ASN A 82 8.55 -2.86 -8.04
CA ASN A 82 8.69 -3.30 -9.43
C ASN A 82 9.50 -4.59 -9.62
N GLY A 83 10.17 -5.08 -8.57
CA GLY A 83 10.87 -6.37 -8.59
C GLY A 83 9.89 -7.52 -8.48
#